data_AF-A0A5D3DXZ1-F1
#
_entry.id   AF-A0A5D3DXZ1-F1
#
_cell.length_a   1.000
_cell.length_b   1.000
_cell.length_c   1.000
_cell.angle_alpha   90.00
_cell.angle_beta   90.00
_cell.angle_gamma   90.00
#
_symmetry.space_group_name_H-M   'P 1'
#
loop_
_entity.id
_entity.type
_entity.pdbx_description
1 polymer ?
#
loop_
_entity_poly.entity_id
_entity_poly.type
_entity_poly.pdbx_seq_one_letter_code
_entity_poly.pdbx_strand_id
1 'polypeptide(L)'
;MENAVYGAIVLNLSDNVLREVIGEETTYGMWKKLEELYQHKDLPNRAFVRERFFTFKMDDNKLVIENLEEFKKLSSEFKELRDKIGDEKNRSFYSTHF
;
A
#
# COMPACT_ATOMS: atom_id res chain seq x y z
N MET A 1 2.96 -29.44 1.05
CA MET A 1 2.03 -28.37 1.44
C MET A 1 2.41 -27.05 0.79
N GLU A 2 3.71 -26.69 0.77
CA GLU A 2 4.23 -25.50 0.05
C GLU A 2 3.78 -25.38 -1.42
N ASN A 3 3.84 -26.47 -2.19
CA ASN A 3 3.46 -26.45 -3.61
C ASN A 3 1.99 -26.07 -3.86
N ALA A 4 1.09 -26.34 -2.90
CA ALA A 4 -0.31 -25.96 -3.01
C ALA A 4 -0.50 -24.45 -2.81
N VAL A 5 0.26 -23.85 -1.89
CA VAL A 5 0.24 -22.41 -1.64
C VAL A 5 0.90 -21.65 -2.79
N TYR A 6 2.02 -22.16 -3.31
CA TYR A 6 2.67 -21.65 -4.50
C TYR A 6 1.71 -21.63 -5.70
N GLY A 7 1.06 -22.76 -5.98
CA GLY A 7 0.08 -22.86 -7.06
C GLY A 7 -1.11 -21.93 -6.87
N ALA A 8 -1.61 -21.78 -5.65
CA ALA A 8 -2.69 -20.84 -5.34
C ALA A 8 -2.28 -19.39 -5.61
N ILE A 9 -1.06 -18.97 -5.27
CA ILE A 9 -0.56 -17.63 -5.58
C ILE A 9 -0.51 -17.43 -7.09
N VAL A 10 0.12 -18.34 -7.83
CA VAL A 10 0.27 -18.26 -9.30
C VAL A 10 -1.08 -18.13 -10.00
N LEU A 11 -2.09 -18.90 -9.58
CA LEU A 11 -3.43 -18.90 -10.19
C LEU A 11 -4.22 -17.61 -9.96
N ASN A 12 -3.83 -16.78 -9.00
CA ASN A 12 -4.53 -15.55 -8.64
C ASN A 12 -3.82 -14.27 -9.12
N LEU A 13 -2.74 -14.38 -9.89
CA LEU A 13 -2.00 -13.24 -10.44
C LEU A 13 -2.32 -13.03 -11.92
N SER A 14 -2.38 -11.77 -12.34
CA SER A 14 -2.44 -11.43 -13.76
C SER A 14 -1.07 -11.59 -14.43
N ASP A 15 -1.04 -11.84 -15.73
CA ASP A 15 0.18 -12.17 -16.49
C ASP A 15 1.32 -11.14 -16.36
N ASN A 16 0.97 -9.86 -16.22
CA ASN A 16 1.94 -8.80 -15.98
C ASN A 16 2.59 -8.87 -14.59
N VAL A 17 1.88 -9.36 -13.58
CA VAL A 17 2.41 -9.52 -12.21
C VAL A 17 3.15 -10.84 -12.08
N LEU A 18 2.64 -11.89 -12.73
CA LEU A 18 3.27 -13.20 -12.73
C LEU A 18 4.71 -13.15 -13.29
N ARG A 19 4.93 -12.40 -14.38
CA ARG A 19 6.28 -12.20 -14.96
C ARG A 19 7.29 -11.60 -13.99
N GLU A 20 6.84 -10.78 -13.05
CA GLU A 20 7.71 -10.13 -12.07
C GLU A 20 8.10 -11.09 -10.93
N VAL A 21 7.28 -12.12 -10.64
CA VAL A 21 7.45 -12.99 -9.46
C VAL A 21 7.80 -14.44 -9.78
N ILE A 22 7.65 -14.89 -11.03
CA ILE A 22 7.87 -16.29 -11.44
C ILE A 22 9.34 -16.76 -11.33
N GLY A 23 10.28 -15.84 -11.13
CA GLY A 23 11.68 -16.16 -10.86
C GLY A 23 11.97 -16.58 -9.41
N GLU A 24 10.99 -16.52 -8.52
CA GLU A 24 11.15 -16.91 -7.11
C GLU A 24 10.79 -18.38 -6.91
N GLU A 25 11.75 -19.18 -6.42
CA GLU A 25 11.59 -20.64 -6.27
C GLU A 25 10.78 -21.06 -5.05
N THR A 26 10.53 -20.12 -4.13
CA THR A 26 9.84 -20.39 -2.86
C THR A 26 8.59 -19.52 -2.76
N THR A 27 7.56 -20.07 -2.10
CA THR A 27 6.33 -19.34 -1.75
C THR A 27 6.65 -18.05 -0.98
N TYR A 28 7.61 -18.11 -0.06
CA TYR A 28 8.06 -16.95 0.70
C TYR A 28 8.72 -15.90 -0.21
N GLY A 29 9.61 -16.31 -1.11
CA GLY A 29 10.25 -15.40 -2.08
C GLY A 29 9.23 -14.71 -2.98
N MET A 30 8.25 -15.45 -3.51
CA MET A 30 7.15 -14.88 -4.30
C MET A 30 6.37 -13.85 -3.49
N TRP A 31 5.99 -14.17 -2.24
CA TRP A 31 5.23 -13.27 -1.38
C TRP A 31 6.02 -12.00 -1.06
N LYS A 32 7.30 -12.12 -0.72
CA LYS A 32 8.18 -10.99 -0.44
C LYS A 32 8.33 -10.07 -1.65
N LYS A 33 8.45 -10.64 -2.85
CA LYS A 33 8.55 -9.86 -4.09
C LYS A 33 7.25 -9.14 -4.44
N LEU A 34 6.10 -9.76 -4.17
CA LEU A 34 4.80 -9.09 -4.25
C LEU A 34 4.73 -7.93 -3.24
N GLU A 35 5.18 -8.14 -1.99
CA GLU A 35 5.26 -7.05 -1.03
C GLU A 35 6.14 -5.91 -1.57
N GLU A 36 7.35 -6.15 -2.08
CA GLU A 36 8.20 -5.09 -2.64
C GLU A 36 7.56 -4.35 -3.83
N LEU A 37 6.98 -5.08 -4.79
CA LEU A 37 6.35 -4.51 -5.99
C LEU A 37 5.19 -3.56 -5.68
N TYR A 38 4.49 -3.79 -4.58
CA TYR A 38 3.28 -3.04 -4.23
C TYR A 38 3.44 -2.14 -3.00
N GLN A 39 4.36 -2.44 -2.09
CA GLN A 39 4.72 -1.59 -0.95
C GLN A 39 5.36 -0.29 -1.44
N HIS A 40 6.19 -0.35 -2.49
CA HIS A 40 6.74 0.85 -3.11
C HIS A 40 5.74 1.63 -3.96
N LYS A 41 4.67 1.01 -4.48
CA LYS A 41 3.61 1.75 -5.19
C LYS A 41 2.74 2.57 -4.25
N ASP A 42 2.57 2.10 -3.02
CA ASP A 42 1.91 2.91 -2.00
C ASP A 42 2.78 4.13 -1.63
N LEU A 43 4.10 4.01 -1.51
CA LEU A 43 4.98 5.11 -1.04
C LEU A 43 4.79 6.46 -1.76
N PRO A 44 4.80 6.57 -3.11
CA PRO A 44 4.46 7.79 -3.84
C PRO A 44 3.05 8.29 -3.52
N ASN A 45 2.06 7.39 -3.44
CA ASN A 45 0.70 7.74 -3.02
C ASN A 45 0.67 8.27 -1.57
N ARG A 46 1.50 7.72 -0.68
CA ARG A 46 1.66 8.16 0.72
C ARG A 46 2.33 9.52 0.84
N ALA A 47 3.36 9.76 0.04
CA ALA A 47 4.05 11.04 0.00
C ALA A 47 3.11 12.13 -0.57
N PHE A 48 2.38 11.80 -1.63
CA PHE A 48 1.39 12.66 -2.25
C PHE A 48 0.24 13.06 -1.31
N VAL A 49 -0.36 12.11 -0.59
CA VAL A 49 -1.42 12.41 0.39
C VAL A 49 -0.88 13.28 1.54
N ARG A 50 0.34 12.99 2.02
CA ARG A 50 1.01 13.83 3.04
C ARG A 50 1.20 15.26 2.57
N GLU A 51 1.80 15.42 1.39
CA GLU A 51 2.05 16.72 0.79
C GLU A 51 0.74 17.49 0.63
N ARG A 52 -0.27 16.88 -0.01
CA ARG A 52 -1.59 17.50 -0.20
C ARG A 52 -2.27 17.90 1.09
N PHE A 53 -2.17 17.10 2.15
CA PHE A 53 -2.75 17.43 3.45
C PHE A 53 -2.08 18.65 4.09
N PHE A 54 -0.74 18.69 4.12
CA PHE A 54 0.02 19.79 4.73
C PHE A 54 -0.03 21.08 3.90
N THR A 55 -0.22 20.97 2.58
CA THR A 55 -0.35 22.12 1.68
C THR A 55 -1.79 22.48 1.35
N PHE A 56 -2.78 21.84 1.98
CA PHE A 56 -4.19 22.11 1.69
C PHE A 56 -4.53 23.56 1.98
N LYS A 57 -5.18 24.21 1.01
CA LYS A 57 -5.76 25.54 1.12
C LYS A 57 -7.16 25.49 0.56
N MET A 58 -8.07 26.26 1.17
CA MET A 58 -9.42 26.40 0.63
C MET A 58 -9.37 27.05 -0.75
N ASP A 59 -10.23 26.56 -1.64
CA ASP A 59 -10.48 27.18 -2.93
C ASP A 59 -11.60 28.20 -2.76
N ASP A 60 -11.27 29.48 -2.98
CA ASP A 60 -12.20 30.61 -2.85
C ASP A 60 -13.36 30.53 -3.88
N ASN A 61 -13.23 29.71 -4.92
CA ASN A 61 -14.29 29.48 -5.90
C ASN A 61 -15.28 28.38 -5.49
N LYS A 62 -15.02 27.66 -4.39
CA LYS A 62 -15.89 26.60 -3.87
C LYS A 62 -16.66 27.07 -2.65
N LEU A 63 -17.80 26.46 -2.41
CA LEU A 63 -18.52 26.66 -1.16
C LEU A 63 -17.67 26.16 0.01
N VAL A 64 -17.83 26.79 1.17
CA VAL A 64 -17.13 26.39 2.41
C VAL A 64 -17.42 24.94 2.75
N ILE A 65 -18.63 24.45 2.48
CA ILE A 65 -19.01 23.06 2.74
C ILE A 65 -18.24 22.07 1.85
N GLU A 66 -18.03 22.41 0.58
CA GLU A 66 -17.29 21.57 -0.38
C GLU A 66 -15.80 21.51 0.02
N ASN A 67 -15.22 22.65 0.39
CA ASN A 67 -13.86 22.71 0.93
C ASN A 67 -13.71 21.87 2.21
N LEU A 68 -14.71 21.91 3.09
CA LEU A 68 -14.73 21.14 4.33
C LEU A 68 -14.82 19.63 4.06
N GLU A 69 -15.62 19.23 3.07
CA GLU A 69 -15.73 17.83 2.65
C GLU A 69 -14.43 17.31 2.06
N GLU A 70 -13.76 18.09 1.21
CA GLU A 70 -12.44 17.75 0.66
C GLU A 70 -11.38 17.61 1.76
N PHE A 71 -11.37 18.53 2.72
CA PHE A 71 -10.47 18.44 3.87
C PHE A 71 -10.74 17.20 4.73
N LYS A 72 -12.02 16.89 5.00
CA LYS A 72 -12.41 15.69 5.74
C LYS A 72 -11.96 14.41 5.03
N LYS A 73 -12.10 14.36 3.71
CA LYS A 73 -11.64 13.23 2.90
C LYS A 73 -10.13 13.06 3.00
N LEU A 74 -9.36 14.14 2.81
CA LEU A 74 -7.89 14.12 2.96
C LEU A 74 -7.45 13.70 4.37
N SER A 75 -8.18 14.13 5.40
CA SER A 75 -7.91 13.74 6.80
C SER A 75 -8.13 12.23 7.03
N SER A 76 -9.19 11.66 6.47
CA SER A 76 -9.45 10.23 6.52
C SER A 76 -8.37 9.43 5.78
N GLU A 77 -8.03 9.83 4.55
CA GLU A 77 -6.96 9.20 3.75
C GLU A 77 -5.61 9.24 4.50
N PHE A 78 -5.30 10.37 5.15
CA PHE A 78 -4.09 10.51 5.96
C PHE A 78 -4.10 9.63 7.23
N LYS A 79 -5.26 9.46 7.86
CA LYS A 79 -5.40 8.57 9.02
C LYS A 79 -5.18 7.11 8.62
N GLU A 80 -5.82 6.65 7.54
CA GLU A 80 -5.63 5.29 7.01
C GLU A 80 -4.16 5.04 6.66
N LEU A 81 -3.49 6.05 6.11
CA LEU A 81 -2.06 6.01 5.82
C LEU A 81 -1.21 5.77 7.07
N ARG A 82 -1.50 6.51 8.15
CA ARG A 82 -0.78 6.42 9.41
C ARG A 82 -1.00 5.05 10.07
N ASP A 83 -2.21 4.55 10.02
CA ASP A 83 -2.58 3.28 10.65
C ASP A 83 -1.90 2.11 9.90
N LYS A 84 -1.81 2.15 8.56
CA LYS A 84 -1.00 1.19 7.76
C LYS A 84 0.49 1.18 8.14
N ILE A 85 1.09 2.34 8.45
CA ILE A 85 2.50 2.42 8.90
C ILE A 85 2.69 1.74 10.26
N GLY A 86 1.70 1.83 11.15
CA GLY A 86 1.72 1.12 12.44
C GLY A 86 1.75 -0.39 12.26
N ASP A 87 0.93 -0.91 11.35
CA ASP A 87 0.84 -2.34 11.05
C ASP A 87 2.09 -2.88 10.34
N GLU A 88 2.66 -2.13 9.38
CA GLU A 88 3.90 -2.48 8.69
C GLU A 88 5.09 -2.59 9.67
N LYS A 89 5.22 -1.67 10.64
CA LYS A 89 6.27 -1.71 11.66
C LYS A 89 6.15 -2.93 12.57
N ASN A 90 4.95 -3.29 13.00
CA ASN A 90 4.73 -4.48 13.80
C ASN A 90 5.07 -5.75 13.01
N ARG A 91 4.66 -5.84 11.74
CA ARG A 91 4.92 -7.03 10.91
C ARG A 91 6.41 -7.24 10.62
N SER A 92 7.17 -6.17 10.37
CA SER A 92 8.63 -6.24 10.19
C SER A 92 9.36 -6.74 11.44
N PHE A 93 8.90 -6.37 12.64
CA PHE A 93 9.47 -6.87 13.90
C PHE A 93 9.33 -8.38 14.05
N TYR A 94 8.19 -8.95 13.68
CA TYR A 94 7.95 -10.40 13.75
C TYR A 94 8.64 -11.18 12.62
N SER A 95 8.78 -10.60 11.41
CA SER A 95 9.47 -11.25 10.28
C SER A 95 11.00 -11.34 10.42
N THR A 96 11.60 -10.56 11.33
CA THR A 96 13.07 -10.59 11.54
C THR A 96 13.47 -11.58 12.65
N HIS A 97 12.50 -12.21 13.31
CA HIS A 97 12.71 -13.11 14.45
C HIS A 97 12.28 -14.57 14.19
N PHE A 98 12.03 -14.96 12.94
CA PHE A 98 11.81 -16.35 12.51
C PHE A 98 12.56 -16.64 11.21
#